data_AF-A0A356UB56-F1
#
_entry.id   AF-A0A356UB56-F1
#
_cell.length_a   1.000
_cell.length_b   1.000
_cell.length_c   1.000
_cell.angle_alpha   90.00
_cell.angle_beta   90.00
_cell.angle_gamma   90.00
#
_symmetry.space_group_name_H-M   'P 1'
#
loop_
_entity.id
_entity.type
_entity.pdbx_description
1 polymer ?
#
loop_
_entity_poly.entity_id
_entity_poly.type
_entity_poly.pdbx_seq_one_letter_code
_entity_poly.pdbx_strand_id
1 'polypeptide(L)'
;MKARNDVQVTMRIDRNVKEAAEQLFSRLGLNMTTAVGLFLRKAVSEDAIPFVVSVKKSGINGYSARQIEELFGVAVDDAIAKKKQNGSPVARYDEENKKAYLEYADGRREYVND
;
A
#
# COMPACT_ATOMS: atom_id res chain seq x y z
N MET A 1 -7.85 46.62 9.52
CA MET A 1 -8.67 45.72 8.69
C MET A 1 -7.75 44.65 8.10
N LYS A 2 -7.95 43.36 8.40
CA LYS A 2 -7.27 42.29 7.65
C LYS A 2 -7.92 42.23 6.27
N ALA A 3 -7.14 42.39 5.21
CA ALA A 3 -7.62 42.23 3.85
C ALA A 3 -8.15 40.80 3.66
N ARG A 4 -9.28 40.67 2.94
CA ARG A 4 -9.85 39.39 2.59
C ARG A 4 -8.92 38.72 1.58
N ASN A 5 -8.30 37.61 1.96
CA ASN A 5 -7.24 36.94 1.18
C ASN A 5 -7.77 35.69 0.44
N ASP A 6 -9.06 35.70 0.12
CA ASP A 6 -9.73 34.60 -0.57
C ASP A 6 -9.51 34.75 -2.09
N VAL A 7 -9.09 33.67 -2.75
CA VAL A 7 -8.94 33.62 -4.22
C VAL A 7 -10.00 32.70 -4.79
N GLN A 8 -10.67 33.16 -5.85
CA GLN A 8 -11.63 32.34 -6.59
C GLN A 8 -10.91 31.42 -7.58
N VAL A 9 -11.28 30.14 -7.58
CA VAL A 9 -10.77 29.14 -8.53
C VAL A 9 -11.92 28.68 -9.43
N THR A 10 -11.72 28.73 -10.75
CA THR A 10 -12.65 28.20 -11.74
C THR A 10 -11.98 27.06 -12.51
N MET A 11 -12.63 25.90 -12.55
CA MET A 11 -12.13 24.71 -13.23
C MET A 11 -13.23 24.05 -14.06
N ARG A 12 -12.83 23.47 -15.20
CA ARG A 12 -13.72 22.65 -16.04
C ARG A 12 -13.55 21.19 -15.61
N ILE A 13 -14.66 20.51 -15.37
CA ILE A 13 -14.68 19.11 -14.94
C ILE A 13 -15.77 18.38 -15.70
N ASP A 14 -15.56 17.09 -15.95
CA ASP A 14 -16.59 16.25 -16.56
C ASP A 14 -17.83 16.18 -15.65
N ARG A 15 -19.03 16.23 -16.24
CA ARG A 15 -20.28 16.27 -15.48
C ARG A 15 -20.45 15.04 -14.60
N ASN A 16 -20.18 13.85 -15.14
CA ASN A 16 -20.39 12.60 -14.42
C ASN A 16 -19.38 12.49 -13.27
N VAL A 17 -18.15 12.93 -13.48
CA VAL A 17 -17.13 13.01 -12.42
C VAL A 17 -17.54 13.97 -11.30
N LYS A 18 -18.09 15.14 -11.65
CA LYS A 18 -18.60 16.11 -10.67
C LYS A 18 -19.69 15.49 -9.79
N GLU A 19 -20.69 14.87 -10.41
CA GLU A 19 -21.84 14.30 -9.71
C GLU A 19 -21.42 13.15 -8.80
N ALA A 20 -20.54 12.26 -9.28
CA ALA A 20 -19.99 11.17 -8.48
C ALA A 20 -19.16 11.70 -7.28
N ALA A 21 -18.34 12.71 -7.50
CA ALA A 21 -17.54 13.34 -6.45
C ALA A 21 -18.42 14.02 -5.39
N GLU A 22 -19.46 14.76 -5.79
CA GLU A 22 -20.40 15.39 -4.86
C GLU A 22 -21.13 14.37 -3.98
N GLN A 23 -21.62 13.27 -4.57
CA GLN A 23 -22.25 12.19 -3.80
C GLN A 23 -21.27 11.55 -2.81
N LEU A 24 -20.03 11.30 -3.23
CA LEU A 24 -18.99 10.74 -2.37
C LEU A 24 -18.68 11.68 -1.19
N PHE A 25 -18.39 12.96 -1.46
CA PHE A 25 -18.02 13.91 -0.41
C PHE A 25 -19.18 14.19 0.52
N SER A 26 -20.42 14.26 0.00
CA SER A 26 -21.61 14.41 0.85
C SER A 26 -21.75 13.25 1.84
N ARG A 27 -21.49 12.01 1.42
CA ARG A 27 -21.49 10.84 2.32
C ARG A 27 -20.39 10.91 3.39
N LEU A 28 -19.30 11.62 3.10
CA LEU A 28 -18.21 11.89 4.05
C LEU A 28 -18.46 13.14 4.91
N GLY A 29 -19.60 13.81 4.76
CA GLY A 29 -19.91 15.05 5.49
C GLY A 29 -19.15 16.28 4.98
N LEU A 30 -18.65 16.25 3.74
CA LEU A 30 -17.86 17.30 3.10
C LEU A 30 -18.61 17.88 1.90
N ASN A 31 -18.48 19.19 1.70
CA ASN A 31 -18.85 19.81 0.42
C ASN A 31 -17.65 19.82 -0.54
N MET A 32 -17.91 20.08 -1.83
CA MET A 32 -16.88 20.06 -2.86
C MET A 32 -15.73 21.04 -2.57
N THR A 33 -16.05 22.26 -2.12
CA THR A 33 -15.04 23.27 -1.78
C THR A 33 -14.11 22.81 -0.66
N THR A 34 -14.66 22.18 0.39
CA THR A 34 -13.87 21.65 1.52
C THR A 34 -12.97 20.51 1.06
N ALA A 35 -13.47 19.61 0.22
CA ALA A 35 -12.68 18.50 -0.31
C ALA A 35 -11.52 18.97 -1.20
N VAL A 36 -11.76 19.91 -2.13
CA VAL A 36 -10.68 20.52 -2.92
C VAL A 36 -9.69 21.27 -2.03
N GLY A 37 -10.19 22.01 -1.04
CA GLY A 37 -9.35 22.73 -0.09
C GLY A 37 -8.44 21.80 0.72
N LEU A 38 -8.96 20.63 1.14
CA LEU A 38 -8.19 19.61 1.84
C LEU A 38 -7.08 19.06 0.94
N PHE A 39 -7.40 18.73 -0.31
CA PHE A 39 -6.42 18.28 -1.30
C PHE A 39 -5.29 19.28 -1.47
N LEU A 40 -5.61 20.57 -1.70
CA LEU A 40 -4.60 21.61 -1.90
C LEU A 40 -3.71 21.80 -0.67
N ARG A 41 -4.30 21.83 0.54
CA ARG A 41 -3.52 21.94 1.79
C ARG A 41 -2.60 20.76 2.00
N LYS A 42 -3.08 19.55 1.70
CA LYS A 42 -2.28 18.33 1.82
C LYS A 42 -1.12 18.34 0.83
N ALA A 43 -1.37 18.75 -0.41
CA ALA A 43 -0.35 18.83 -1.45
C ALA A 43 0.78 19.80 -1.08
N VAL A 44 0.43 20.99 -0.60
CA VAL A 44 1.39 21.99 -0.13
C VAL A 44 2.12 21.54 1.13
N SER A 45 1.45 20.84 2.04
CA SER A 45 2.07 20.36 3.28
C SER A 45 3.11 19.25 3.06
N GLU A 46 3.02 18.52 1.96
CA GLU A 46 3.89 17.37 1.65
C GLU A 46 4.85 17.63 0.48
N ASP A 47 4.80 18.83 -0.13
CA ASP A 47 5.49 19.16 -1.38
C ASP A 47 5.33 18.07 -2.47
N ALA A 48 4.15 17.46 -2.51
CA ALA A 48 3.86 16.27 -3.34
C ALA A 48 2.38 16.21 -3.74
N ILE A 49 2.05 15.34 -4.71
CA ILE A 49 0.66 15.00 -5.00
C ILE A 49 0.14 14.06 -3.89
N PRO A 50 -0.96 14.37 -3.19
CA PRO A 50 -1.55 13.58 -2.09
C PRO A 50 -2.11 12.20 -2.45
N PHE A 51 -1.62 11.58 -3.51
CA PHE A 51 -1.89 10.22 -3.93
C PHE A 51 -0.81 9.78 -4.91
N VAL A 52 -0.57 8.48 -4.98
CA VAL A 52 0.39 7.92 -5.93
C VAL A 52 -0.13 8.07 -7.35
N VAL A 53 0.63 8.73 -8.22
CA VAL A 53 0.34 8.83 -9.66
C VAL A 53 1.06 7.69 -10.37
N SER A 54 0.30 6.71 -10.87
CA SER A 54 0.85 5.53 -11.53
C SER A 54 -0.02 5.10 -12.70
N VAL A 55 0.62 4.62 -13.77
CA VAL A 55 -0.06 3.99 -14.92
C VAL A 55 -0.57 2.59 -14.58
N LYS A 56 0.02 1.94 -13.56
CA LYS A 56 -0.42 0.64 -13.04
C LYS A 56 -1.45 0.88 -11.94
N LYS A 57 -2.56 0.12 -11.95
CA LYS A 57 -3.54 0.11 -10.85
C LYS A 57 -2.80 -0.07 -9.52
N SER A 58 -2.73 0.99 -8.73
CA SER A 58 -2.17 0.93 -7.38
C SER A 58 -2.99 -0.04 -6.53
N GLY A 59 -2.32 -0.99 -5.90
CA GLY A 59 -2.90 -1.81 -4.85
C GLY A 59 -2.79 -1.09 -3.51
N ILE A 60 -2.59 -1.86 -2.43
CA ILE A 60 -2.57 -1.36 -1.05
C ILE A 60 -1.39 -0.38 -0.87
N ASN A 61 -1.68 0.81 -0.30
CA ASN A 61 -0.68 1.84 0.04
C ASN A 61 0.28 2.23 -1.10
N GLY A 62 -0.21 2.23 -2.35
CA GLY A 62 0.59 2.63 -3.52
C GLY A 62 1.43 1.51 -4.14
N TYR A 63 1.50 0.33 -3.52
CA TYR A 63 2.16 -0.84 -4.09
C TYR A 63 1.19 -1.66 -4.93
N SER A 64 1.62 -2.11 -6.11
CA SER A 64 0.90 -3.15 -6.85
C SER A 64 1.02 -4.51 -6.13
N ALA A 65 0.08 -5.43 -6.40
CA ALA A 65 0.12 -6.79 -5.83
C ALA A 65 1.49 -7.48 -6.04
N ARG A 66 2.04 -7.36 -7.25
CA ARG A 66 3.37 -7.88 -7.60
C ARG A 66 4.49 -7.26 -6.76
N GLN A 67 4.46 -5.94 -6.53
CA GLN A 67 5.47 -5.29 -5.68
C GLN A 67 5.38 -5.78 -4.23
N ILE A 68 4.17 -6.04 -3.73
CA ILE A 68 3.97 -6.60 -2.39
C ILE A 68 4.57 -8.00 -2.32
N GLU A 69 4.34 -8.85 -3.32
CA GLU A 69 4.94 -10.19 -3.41
C GLU A 69 6.47 -10.14 -3.45
N GLU A 70 7.05 -9.23 -4.24
CA GLU A 70 8.51 -9.04 -4.31
C GLU A 70 9.09 -8.60 -2.96
N LEU A 71 8.47 -7.63 -2.28
CA LEU A 71 8.89 -7.17 -0.95
C LEU A 71 8.78 -8.27 0.10
N PHE A 72 7.70 -9.06 0.05
CA PHE A 72 7.52 -10.21 0.93
C PHE A 72 8.63 -11.24 0.74
N GLY A 73 8.96 -11.59 -0.51
CA GLY A 73 10.04 -12.51 -0.83
C GLY A 73 11.37 -12.07 -0.22
N VAL A 74 11.76 -10.81 -0.42
CA VAL A 74 13.01 -10.25 0.15
C VAL A 74 13.02 -10.31 1.67
N ALA A 75 11.92 -9.93 2.33
CA ALA A 75 11.83 -9.97 3.79
C ALA A 75 11.93 -11.40 4.35
N VAL A 76 11.31 -12.36 3.67
CA VAL A 76 11.37 -13.78 4.03
C VAL A 76 12.79 -14.31 3.86
N ASP A 77 13.45 -14.01 2.74
CA ASP A 77 14.81 -14.47 2.46
C ASP A 77 15.83 -13.96 3.50
N ASP A 78 15.76 -12.68 3.86
CA ASP A 78 16.61 -12.09 4.92
C ASP A 78 16.36 -12.75 6.28
N ALA A 79 15.09 -12.98 6.64
CA ALA A 79 14.74 -13.66 7.88
C ALA A 79 15.25 -15.11 7.92
N ILE A 80 15.13 -15.84 6.80
CA ILE A 80 15.63 -17.20 6.63
C ILE A 80 17.16 -17.22 6.76
N ALA A 81 17.86 -16.29 6.10
CA ALA A 81 19.32 -16.20 6.15
C ALA A 81 19.83 -15.98 7.59
N LYS A 82 19.21 -15.05 8.33
CA LYS A 82 19.53 -14.79 9.75
C LYS A 82 19.26 -16.00 10.63
N LYS A 83 18.14 -16.71 10.43
CA LYS A 83 17.81 -17.92 11.19
C LYS A 83 18.82 -19.04 10.95
N LYS A 84 19.22 -19.26 9.69
CA LYS A 84 20.22 -20.27 9.31
C LYS A 84 21.60 -19.97 9.88
N GLN A 85 22.04 -18.70 9.88
CA GLN A 85 23.30 -18.28 10.53
C GLN A 85 23.31 -18.60 12.03
N ASN A 86 22.16 -18.48 12.70
CA ASN A 86 22.00 -18.76 14.12
C ASN A 86 21.73 -20.24 14.43
N GLY A 87 21.89 -21.14 13.45
CA GLY A 87 21.71 -22.59 13.62
C GLY A 87 20.27 -23.05 13.85
N SER A 88 19.28 -22.16 13.72
CA SER A 88 17.87 -22.50 13.87
C SER A 88 17.33 -23.13 12.58
N PRO A 89 16.57 -24.25 12.65
CA PRO A 89 15.88 -24.78 11.47
C PRO A 89 14.80 -23.83 10.98
N VAL A 90 14.52 -23.88 9.69
CA VAL A 90 13.49 -23.10 9.01
C VAL A 90 12.34 -24.01 8.64
N ALA A 91 11.14 -23.72 9.15
CA ALA A 91 9.94 -24.43 8.72
C ALA A 91 9.60 -24.05 7.27
N ARG A 92 9.42 -25.07 6.43
CA ARG A 92 8.98 -24.97 5.05
C ARG A 92 7.78 -25.88 4.82
N TYR A 93 7.15 -25.72 3.67
CA TYR A 93 6.04 -26.55 3.23
C TYR A 93 6.42 -27.27 1.94
N ASP A 94 6.11 -28.56 1.88
CA ASP A 94 6.23 -29.39 0.69
C ASP A 94 4.87 -29.45 0.01
N GLU A 95 4.75 -28.84 -1.17
CA GLU A 95 3.48 -28.80 -1.91
C GLU A 95 3.04 -30.16 -2.46
N GLU A 96 3.98 -31.04 -2.82
CA GLU A 96 3.68 -32.36 -3.37
C GLU A 96 3.11 -33.27 -2.28
N ASN A 97 3.80 -33.31 -1.14
CA ASN A 97 3.41 -34.16 -0.03
C ASN A 97 2.39 -33.50 0.92
N LYS A 98 2.09 -32.22 0.69
CA LYS A 98 1.20 -31.38 1.53
C LYS A 98 1.57 -31.37 3.01
N LYS A 99 2.86 -31.46 3.34
CA LYS A 99 3.37 -31.58 4.71
C LYS A 99 4.38 -30.48 5.03
N ALA A 100 4.36 -30.03 6.29
CA ALA A 100 5.39 -29.14 6.82
C ALA A 100 6.66 -29.93 7.15
N TYR A 101 7.82 -29.30 6.94
CA TYR A 101 9.12 -29.85 7.32
C TYR A 101 10.06 -28.76 7.84
N LEU A 102 10.99 -29.14 8.69
CA LEU A 102 12.10 -28.31 9.13
C LEU A 102 13.30 -28.53 8.22
N GLU A 103 13.83 -27.45 7.64
CA GLU A 103 15.09 -27.45 6.88
C GLU A 103 16.21 -26.87 7.76
N TYR A 104 17.25 -27.67 7.98
CA TYR A 104 18.43 -27.29 8.75
C TYR A 104 19.50 -26.64 7.84
N ALA A 105 20.50 -26.00 8.45
CA ALA A 105 21.57 -25.29 7.72
C ALA A 105 22.44 -26.22 6.86
N ASP A 106 22.54 -27.50 7.24
CA ASP A 106 23.23 -28.57 6.50
C ASP A 106 22.40 -29.15 5.34
N GLY A 107 21.18 -28.65 5.13
CA GLY A 107 20.24 -29.13 4.11
C GLY A 107 19.40 -30.33 4.54
N ARG A 108 19.57 -30.84 5.76
CA ARG A 108 18.74 -31.92 6.30
C ARG A 108 17.28 -31.45 6.39
N ARG A 109 16.34 -32.32 6.01
CA ARG A 109 14.90 -32.09 6.12
C ARG A 109 14.29 -33.06 7.12
N GLU A 110 13.43 -32.54 7.98
CA GLU A 110 12.69 -33.33 8.97
C GLU A 110 11.21 -32.97 8.88
N TYR A 111 10.41 -33.89 8.38
CA TYR A 111 8.96 -33.68 8.30
C TYR A 111 8.36 -33.71 9.71
N VAL A 112 7.45 -32.77 9.98
CA VAL A 112 6.72 -32.76 11.24
C VAL A 112 5.77 -33.95 11.22
N ASN A 113 5.97 -34.90 12.14
CA ASN A 113 5.03 -35.99 12.36
C ASN A 113 3.89 -35.45 13.22
N ASP A 114 2.65 -35.70 12.79
CA ASP A 114 1.43 -35.39 13.55
C ASP A 114 1.37 -36.13 14.89
#